data_AF-A0A392S357-F1
#
_entry.id   AF-A0A392S357-F1
#
_cell.length_a   1.000
_cell.length_b   1.000
_cell.length_c   1.000
_cell.angle_alpha   90.00
_cell.angle_beta   90.00
_cell.angle_gamma   90.00
#
_symmetry.space_group_name_H-M   'P 1'
#
loop_
_entity.id
_entity.type
_entity.pdbx_description
1 polymer ?
#
loop_
_entity_poly.entity_id
_entity_poly.type
_entity_poly.pdbx_seq_one_letter_code
_entity_poly.pdbx_strand_id
1 'polypeptide(L)'
;TIDDALPADGAADVYETTLRRLVTSNVISTSSQTGFPKFDLMLLDMGPDGHVASLFPGYPAVNETKKWVTYLKNAPKPPPERITFTLPVINASSNIAMVVTGAGKADAVYSALE
;
A
#
# COMPACT_ATOMS: atom_id res chain seq x y z
N THR A 1 4.99 -0.34 15.77
CA THR A 1 5.14 1.04 15.25
C THR A 1 6.22 1.02 14.19
N ILE A 2 6.21 1.95 13.24
CA ILE A 2 7.29 2.07 12.24
C ILE A 2 8.49 2.68 12.95
N ASP A 3 9.68 2.09 12.77
CA ASP A 3 10.94 2.61 13.31
C ASP A 3 11.51 3.62 12.31
N ASP A 4 11.48 4.90 12.69
CA ASP A 4 11.93 6.04 11.88
C ASP A 4 13.44 6.27 11.94
N ALA A 5 14.18 5.50 12.74
CA ALA A 5 15.64 5.47 12.70
C ALA A 5 16.19 4.57 11.58
N LEU A 6 15.34 3.72 10.98
CA LEU A 6 15.72 2.84 9.88
C LEU A 6 15.54 3.51 8.51
N PRO A 7 16.40 3.20 7.52
CA PRO A 7 16.13 3.54 6.12
C PRO A 7 14.86 2.82 5.64
N ALA A 8 14.21 3.37 4.61
CA ALA A 8 12.90 2.92 4.14
C ALA A 8 12.82 1.41 3.83
N ASP A 9 13.90 0.80 3.33
CA ASP A 9 13.99 -0.64 3.09
C ASP A 9 14.00 -1.47 4.38
N GLY A 10 14.82 -1.08 5.35
CA GLY A 10 14.84 -1.70 6.67
C GLY A 10 13.50 -1.56 7.40
N ALA A 11 12.87 -0.38 7.34
CA ALA A 11 11.55 -0.15 7.91
C ALA A 11 10.46 -1.02 7.26
N ALA A 12 10.49 -1.18 5.93
CA ALA A 12 9.55 -2.04 5.21
C ALA A 12 9.70 -3.51 5.60
N ASP A 13 10.94 -4.02 5.70
CA ASP A 13 11.20 -5.41 6.07
C ASP A 13 10.78 -5.72 7.52
N VAL A 14 11.01 -4.78 8.45
CA VAL A 14 10.54 -4.90 9.85
C VAL A 14 9.01 -4.87 9.94
N TYR A 15 8.36 -3.99 9.16
CA TYR A 15 6.91 -3.91 9.13
C TYR A 15 6.29 -5.17 8.53
N GLU A 16 6.84 -5.70 7.44
CA GLU A 16 6.41 -6.97 6.87
C GLU A 16 6.59 -8.13 7.85
N THR A 17 7.73 -8.22 8.53
CA THR A 17 7.99 -9.24 9.57
C THR A 17 6.95 -9.17 10.69
N THR A 18 6.57 -7.96 11.09
CA THR A 18 5.52 -7.74 12.09
C THR A 18 4.17 -8.26 11.61
N LEU A 19 3.79 -7.96 10.36
CA LEU A 19 2.55 -8.46 9.76
C LEU A 19 2.52 -9.97 9.66
N ARG A 20 3.63 -10.60 9.24
CA ARG A 20 3.75 -12.06 9.19
C ARG A 20 3.53 -12.70 10.55
N ARG A 21 4.09 -12.10 11.61
CA ARG A 21 3.84 -12.56 12.99
C ARG A 21 2.36 -12.45 13.36
N LEU A 22 1.69 -11.35 13.01
CA LEU A 22 0.26 -11.14 13.28
C LEU A 22 -0.64 -12.12 12.50
N VAL A 23 -0.24 -12.48 11.28
CA VAL A 23 -0.90 -13.54 10.50
C VAL A 23 -0.71 -14.91 11.17
N THR A 24 0.52 -15.27 11.53
CA THR A 24 0.82 -16.54 12.23
C THR A 24 0.10 -16.65 13.58
N SER A 25 -0.09 -15.53 14.28
CA SER A 25 -0.85 -15.50 15.54
C SER A 25 -2.36 -15.37 15.35
N ASN A 26 -2.88 -15.50 14.11
CA ASN A 26 -4.30 -15.38 13.75
C ASN A 26 -4.96 -14.05 14.17
N VAL A 27 -4.17 -12.98 14.30
CA VAL A 27 -4.69 -11.62 14.54
C VAL A 27 -5.13 -10.98 13.23
N ILE A 28 -4.37 -11.20 12.16
CA ILE A 28 -4.76 -10.83 10.79
C ILE A 28 -5.07 -12.11 10.04
N SER A 29 -6.23 -12.16 9.40
CA SER A 29 -6.61 -13.33 8.59
C SER A 29 -5.78 -13.40 7.30
N THR A 30 -5.67 -14.58 6.69
CA THR A 30 -5.09 -14.75 5.36
C THR A 30 -6.20 -14.91 4.34
N SER A 31 -6.10 -14.23 3.19
CA SER A 31 -7.01 -14.45 2.07
C SER A 31 -6.83 -15.88 1.54
N SER A 32 -7.89 -16.68 1.54
CA SER A 32 -7.88 -18.03 0.99
C SER A 32 -7.66 -18.06 -0.53
N GLN A 33 -7.93 -16.95 -1.22
CA GLN A 33 -7.77 -16.85 -2.67
C GLN A 33 -6.36 -16.45 -3.08
N THR A 34 -5.72 -15.57 -2.31
CA THR A 34 -4.45 -14.95 -2.72
C THR A 34 -3.26 -15.30 -1.83
N GLY A 35 -3.49 -15.83 -0.62
CA GLY A 35 -2.44 -16.14 0.35
C GLY A 35 -1.81 -14.91 1.02
N PHE A 36 -2.27 -13.70 0.70
CA PHE A 36 -1.84 -12.45 1.34
C PHE A 36 -2.64 -12.15 2.61
N PRO A 37 -2.11 -11.31 3.53
CA PRO A 37 -2.88 -10.82 4.67
C PRO A 37 -4.16 -10.14 4.18
N LYS A 38 -5.29 -10.53 4.78
CA LYS A 38 -6.62 -10.01 4.49
C LYS A 38 -7.06 -9.13 5.65
N PHE A 39 -6.98 -7.82 5.41
CA PHE A 39 -7.52 -6.80 6.30
C PHE A 39 -9.03 -6.66 6.09
N ASP A 40 -9.79 -6.35 7.13
CA ASP A 40 -11.23 -6.16 7.00
C ASP A 40 -11.59 -4.88 6.23
N LEU A 41 -10.80 -3.83 6.41
CA LEU A 41 -10.97 -2.53 5.76
C LEU A 41 -9.61 -1.88 5.53
N MET A 42 -9.36 -1.44 4.30
CA MET A 42 -8.26 -0.54 4.00
C MET A 42 -8.80 0.83 3.56
N LEU A 43 -8.41 1.88 4.27
CA LEU A 43 -8.73 3.27 3.92
C LEU A 43 -7.64 3.80 3.00
N LEU A 44 -8.03 4.33 1.84
CA LEU A 44 -7.11 4.86 0.85
C LEU A 44 -7.60 6.23 0.36
N ASP A 45 -6.63 7.05 -0.07
CA ASP A 45 -6.86 8.23 -0.88
C ASP A 45 -6.17 8.03 -2.23
N MET A 46 -6.48 8.91 -3.18
CA MET A 46 -5.90 8.98 -4.51
C MET A 46 -5.25 10.34 -4.73
N GLY A 47 -4.05 10.37 -5.32
CA GLY A 47 -3.45 11.60 -5.80
C GLY A 47 -4.04 12.09 -7.13
N PRO A 48 -3.83 13.37 -7.51
CA PRO A 48 -4.27 13.90 -8.81
C PRO A 48 -3.64 13.18 -10.03
N ASP A 49 -2.54 12.47 -9.79
CA ASP A 49 -1.81 11.59 -10.72
C ASP A 49 -2.28 10.13 -10.63
N GLY A 50 -3.33 9.81 -9.87
CA GLY A 50 -3.88 8.46 -9.74
C GLY A 50 -3.13 7.53 -8.78
N HIS A 51 -2.06 7.99 -8.12
CA HIS A 51 -1.37 7.13 -7.13
C HIS A 51 -2.28 6.82 -5.94
N VAL A 52 -2.18 5.61 -5.42
CA VAL A 52 -2.81 5.16 -4.17
C VAL A 52 -1.75 4.69 -3.20
N ALA A 53 -1.94 4.89 -1.90
CA ALA A 53 -0.89 4.71 -0.90
C ALA A 53 0.41 5.44 -1.33
N SER A 54 1.53 4.74 -1.51
CA SER A 54 2.74 5.32 -2.14
C SER A 54 3.07 4.66 -3.49
N LEU A 55 2.08 4.10 -4.17
CA LEU A 55 2.23 3.39 -5.44
C LEU A 55 1.94 4.36 -6.60
N PHE A 56 3.01 4.96 -7.12
CA PHE A 56 2.93 5.96 -8.19
C PHE A 56 2.93 5.31 -9.58
N PRO A 57 2.08 5.76 -10.52
CA PRO A 57 2.16 5.32 -11.91
C PRO A 57 3.56 5.55 -12.50
N GLY A 58 4.07 4.57 -13.24
CA GLY A 58 5.41 4.61 -13.82
C GLY A 58 6.57 4.31 -12.86
N TYR A 59 6.30 4.07 -11.57
CA TYR A 59 7.33 3.69 -10.59
C TYR A 59 7.35 2.17 -10.34
N PRO A 60 8.53 1.53 -10.16
CA PRO A 60 8.62 0.07 -10.02
C PRO A 60 7.76 -0.52 -8.90
N ALA A 61 7.54 0.21 -7.81
CA ALA A 61 6.78 -0.24 -6.65
C ALA A 61 5.33 -0.65 -6.99
N VAL A 62 4.71 -0.03 -8.01
CA VAL A 62 3.33 -0.38 -8.42
C VAL A 62 3.24 -1.79 -9.01
N ASN A 63 4.36 -2.32 -9.54
CA ASN A 63 4.45 -3.64 -10.16
C ASN A 63 4.96 -4.73 -9.19
N GLU A 64 5.16 -4.41 -7.91
CA GLU A 64 5.58 -5.40 -6.91
C GLU A 64 4.43 -6.37 -6.61
N THR A 65 4.68 -7.66 -6.83
CA THR A 65 3.67 -8.73 -6.76
C THR A 65 3.97 -9.79 -5.71
N LYS A 66 5.16 -9.78 -5.10
CA LYS A 66 5.65 -10.82 -4.18
C LYS A 66 5.69 -10.34 -2.74
N LYS A 67 6.24 -9.14 -2.51
CA LYS A 67 6.33 -8.56 -1.15
C LYS A 67 4.95 -8.13 -0.64
N TRP A 68 4.79 -8.14 0.68
CA TRP A 68 3.58 -7.60 1.32
C TRP A 68 3.72 -6.09 1.50
N VAL A 69 4.92 -5.65 1.85
CA VAL A 69 5.29 -4.26 2.06
C VAL A 69 6.52 -3.96 1.21
N THR A 70 6.51 -2.81 0.54
CA THR A 70 7.65 -2.31 -0.23
C THR A 70 7.96 -0.88 0.17
N TYR A 71 8.98 -0.30 -0.46
CA TYR A 71 9.47 1.03 -0.15
C TYR A 71 9.79 1.82 -1.40
N LEU A 72 9.87 3.13 -1.24
CA LEU A 72 10.41 4.08 -2.20
C LEU A 72 11.49 4.90 -1.49
N LYS A 73 12.64 5.12 -2.15
CA LYS A 73 13.69 6.04 -1.66
C LYS A 73 13.61 7.43 -2.30
N ASN A 74 12.86 7.54 -3.40
CA ASN A 74 12.85 8.70 -4.29
C ASN A 74 11.46 8.86 -4.93
N ALA A 75 10.44 8.92 -4.07
CA ALA A 75 9.07 9.22 -4.49
C ALA A 75 9.00 10.59 -5.20
N PRO A 76 8.14 10.75 -6.22
CA PRO A 76 8.02 11.99 -6.99
C PRO A 76 7.46 13.16 -6.18
N LYS A 77 6.90 12.89 -5.00
CA LYS A 77 6.28 13.87 -4.10
C LYS A 77 6.87 13.74 -2.70
N PRO A 78 7.20 14.85 -2.01
CA PRO A 78 7.77 14.80 -0.67
C PRO A 78 6.81 14.17 0.36
N PRO A 79 7.33 13.49 1.39
CA PRO A 79 8.73 13.08 1.56
C PRO A 79 9.13 11.98 0.55
N PRO A 80 10.42 11.93 0.14
CA PRO A 80 10.90 11.02 -0.89
C PRO A 80 10.96 9.56 -0.42
N GLU A 81 11.25 9.36 0.86
CA GLU A 81 11.29 8.03 1.48
C GLU A 81 9.92 7.65 2.03
N ARG A 82 9.44 6.48 1.64
CA ARG A 82 8.11 5.96 2.02
C ARG A 82 8.17 4.45 2.13
N ILE A 83 7.38 3.88 3.05
CA ILE A 83 6.99 2.47 3.01
C ILE A 83 5.51 2.38 2.61
N THR A 84 5.12 1.29 1.95
CA THR A 84 3.77 1.13 1.44
C THR A 84 3.38 -0.33 1.31
N PHE A 85 2.09 -0.62 1.47
CA PHE A 85 1.53 -1.89 1.01
C PHE A 85 1.62 -2.00 -0.50
N THR A 86 1.75 -3.23 -0.99
CA THR A 86 1.73 -3.57 -2.41
C THR A 86 0.29 -3.80 -2.88
N LEU A 87 0.03 -3.68 -4.20
CA LEU A 87 -1.32 -3.91 -4.74
C LEU A 87 -1.90 -5.28 -4.36
N PRO A 88 -1.14 -6.40 -4.35
CA PRO A 88 -1.69 -7.69 -3.93
C PRO A 88 -2.22 -7.70 -2.49
N VAL A 89 -1.58 -6.98 -1.56
CA VAL A 89 -2.05 -6.88 -0.17
C VAL A 89 -3.27 -5.96 -0.08
N ILE A 90 -3.24 -4.82 -0.77
CA ILE A 90 -4.37 -3.89 -0.83
C ILE A 90 -5.61 -4.65 -1.33
N ASN A 91 -5.49 -5.31 -2.48
CA ASN A 91 -6.57 -6.05 -3.15
C ASN A 91 -7.01 -7.32 -2.41
N ALA A 92 -6.22 -7.83 -1.47
CA ALA A 92 -6.60 -8.96 -0.62
C ALA A 92 -7.53 -8.56 0.54
N SER A 93 -7.71 -7.26 0.79
CA SER A 93 -8.59 -6.74 1.84
C SER A 93 -10.06 -7.09 1.55
N SER A 94 -10.86 -7.36 2.60
CA SER A 94 -12.30 -7.61 2.46
C SER A 94 -13.03 -6.40 1.86
N ASN A 95 -12.64 -5.20 2.30
CA ASN A 95 -13.20 -3.94 1.83
C ASN A 95 -12.09 -2.92 1.63
N ILE A 96 -12.26 -2.07 0.61
CA ILE A 96 -11.43 -0.90 0.36
C ILE A 96 -12.36 0.30 0.30
N ALA A 97 -12.10 1.31 1.12
CA ALA A 97 -12.82 2.57 1.07
C ALA A 97 -11.90 3.68 0.57
N MET A 98 -12.24 4.23 -0.60
CA MET A 98 -11.55 5.35 -1.23
C MET A 98 -12.19 6.67 -0.77
N VAL A 99 -11.42 7.52 -0.09
CA VAL A 99 -11.84 8.85 0.37
C VAL A 99 -11.15 9.91 -0.49
N VAL A 100 -11.81 10.31 -1.58
CA VAL A 100 -11.21 11.17 -2.60
C VAL A 100 -12.01 12.45 -2.77
N THR A 101 -11.41 13.60 -2.46
CA THR A 101 -12.08 14.91 -2.51
C THR A 101 -11.26 15.95 -3.29
N GLY A 102 -11.95 16.89 -3.94
CA GLY A 102 -11.36 18.06 -4.60
C GLY A 102 -11.27 17.90 -6.12
N ALA A 103 -11.51 19.01 -6.84
CA ALA A 103 -11.61 19.01 -8.31
C ALA A 103 -10.35 18.52 -9.02
N GLY A 104 -9.17 18.75 -8.45
CA GLY A 104 -7.90 18.30 -9.03
C GLY A 104 -7.72 16.78 -9.12
N LYS A 105 -8.62 16.00 -8.53
CA LYS A 105 -8.58 14.53 -8.57
C LYS A 105 -9.61 13.92 -9.54
N ALA A 106 -10.43 14.75 -10.19
CA ALA A 106 -11.54 14.30 -11.03
C ALA A 106 -11.08 13.39 -12.18
N ASP A 107 -10.05 13.79 -12.92
CA ASP A 107 -9.53 13.03 -14.07
C ASP A 107 -8.95 11.67 -13.64
N ALA A 108 -8.26 11.63 -12.49
CA ALA A 108 -7.71 10.40 -11.92
C ALA A 108 -8.81 9.43 -11.49
N VAL A 109 -9.88 9.94 -10.87
CA VAL A 109 -11.05 9.14 -10.50
C VAL A 109 -11.77 8.62 -11.74
N TYR A 110 -11.99 9.49 -12.74
CA TYR A 110 -12.61 9.10 -14.00
C TYR A 110 -11.83 7.98 -14.68
N SER A 111 -10.51 8.14 -14.82
CA SER A 111 -9.63 7.14 -15.42
C SER A 111 -9.59 5.80 -14.66
N ALA A 112 -9.92 5.79 -13.37
CA ALA A 112 -9.91 4.58 -12.55
C ALA A 112 -11.24 3.82 -12.56
N LEU A 113 -12.34 4.47 -12.97
CA LEU A 113 -13.68 3.88 -12.98
C LEU A 113 -14.16 3.43 -14.36
N GLU A 114 -13.57 3.97 -15.42
CA GLU A 114 -13.84 3.61 -16.83
C GLU A 114 -12.88 2.54 -17.34
#